data_AF-A0A193CBW7-F1
#
_entry.id   AF-A0A193CBW7-F1
#
_cell.length_a   1.000
_cell.length_b   1.000
_cell.length_c   1.000
_cell.angle_alpha   90.00
_cell.angle_beta   90.00
_cell.angle_gamma   90.00
#
_symmetry.space_group_name_H-M   'P 1'
#
loop_
_entity.id
_entity.type
_entity.pdbx_description
1 polymer ?
#
loop_
_entity_poly.entity_id
_entity_poly.type
_entity_poly.pdbx_seq_one_letter_code
_entity_poly.pdbx_strand_id
1 'polypeptide(L)'
;MRLLAATGGAAGDFAAEVLAGRRQAYELLAHRPVLDEFVQEARGWWQIIDALPAEDRQRLAADAWSSLERQVDELATLDVDDAVADLEELAALRQAPAPPERRPRDDDEDDDWSDRSYMEPL
;
A
#
# COMPACT_ATOMS: atom_id res chain seq x y z
N MET A 1 -5.56 -5.55 9.63
CA MET A 1 -5.51 -4.49 10.66
C MET A 1 -4.13 -4.24 11.25
N ARG A 2 -3.37 -5.25 11.71
CA ARG A 2 -2.00 -5.04 12.25
C ARG A 2 -1.04 -4.34 11.29
N LEU A 3 -1.13 -4.66 9.99
CA LEU A 3 -0.32 -4.02 8.95
C LEU A 3 -0.70 -2.56 8.69
N LEU A 4 -2.01 -2.23 8.68
CA LEU A 4 -2.47 -0.84 8.60
C LEU A 4 -2.06 -0.04 9.83
N ALA A 5 -2.13 -0.61 11.03
CA ALA A 5 -1.74 0.10 12.26
C ALA A 5 -0.27 0.54 12.26
N ALA A 6 0.58 -0.11 11.45
CA ALA A 6 2.00 0.25 11.31
C ALA A 6 2.27 1.34 10.26
N THR A 7 1.28 1.77 9.47
CA THR A 7 1.48 2.79 8.42
C THR A 7 1.48 4.22 8.94
N GLY A 8 1.01 4.45 10.17
CA GLY A 8 0.70 5.79 10.66
C GLY A 8 -0.46 6.44 9.89
N GLY A 9 -0.79 7.69 10.22
CA GLY A 9 -1.90 8.42 9.60
C GLY A 9 -3.28 7.96 10.07
N ALA A 10 -4.34 8.52 9.50
CA ALA A 10 -5.71 8.28 9.99
C ALA A 10 -6.13 6.82 9.84
N ALA A 11 -5.70 6.15 8.76
CA ALA A 11 -5.96 4.73 8.55
C ALA A 11 -5.21 3.82 9.53
N GLY A 12 -3.99 4.22 9.93
CA GLY A 12 -3.21 3.51 10.95
C GLY A 12 -3.82 3.67 12.35
N ASP A 13 -4.23 4.88 12.71
CA ASP A 13 -4.88 5.16 13.99
C ASP A 13 -6.23 4.41 14.11
N PHE A 14 -7.04 4.43 13.05
CA PHE A 14 -8.26 3.63 12.98
C PHE A 14 -7.97 2.13 13.15
N ALA A 15 -6.93 1.63 12.48
CA ALA A 15 -6.57 0.23 12.58
C ALA A 15 -6.08 -0.18 13.97
N ALA A 16 -5.38 0.71 14.68
CA ALA A 16 -5.01 0.52 16.08
C ALA A 16 -6.24 0.48 17.01
N GLU A 17 -7.26 1.30 16.76
CA GLU A 17 -8.52 1.28 17.52
C GLU A 17 -9.33 -0.01 17.31
N VAL A 18 -9.36 -0.53 16.09
CA VAL A 18 -10.01 -1.82 15.79
C VAL A 18 -9.26 -2.98 16.47
N LEU A 19 -7.92 -2.98 16.44
CA LEU A 19 -7.12 -3.99 17.15
C LEU A 19 -7.30 -3.94 18.67
N ALA A 20 -7.54 -2.73 19.20
CA ALA A 20 -7.84 -2.53 20.61
C ALA A 20 -9.30 -2.82 20.98
N GLY A 21 -10.14 -3.26 20.03
CA GLY A 21 -11.55 -3.58 20.25
C GLY A 21 -12.45 -2.37 20.52
N ARG A 22 -11.98 -1.15 20.23
CA ARG A 22 -12.73 0.10 20.45
C ARG A 22 -13.59 0.50 19.25
N ARG A 23 -13.36 -0.12 18.09
CA ARG A 23 -14.12 0.05 16.85
C ARG A 23 -14.26 -1.25 16.09
N GLN A 24 -15.18 -1.27 15.14
CA GLN A 24 -15.40 -2.39 14.23
C GLN A 24 -14.84 -2.06 12.83
N ALA A 25 -14.27 -3.06 12.14
CA ALA A 25 -13.57 -2.81 10.88
C ALA A 25 -14.46 -2.22 9.77
N TYR A 26 -15.76 -2.54 9.74
CA TYR A 26 -16.70 -1.97 8.78
C TYR A 26 -16.96 -0.47 8.98
N GLU A 27 -16.56 0.10 10.13
CA GLU A 27 -16.69 1.53 10.41
C GLU A 27 -15.61 2.37 9.73
N LEU A 28 -14.67 1.74 8.99
CA LEU A 28 -13.53 2.40 8.36
C LEU A 28 -13.96 3.59 7.49
N LEU A 29 -14.95 3.37 6.61
CA LEU A 29 -15.43 4.41 5.69
C LEU A 29 -16.32 5.46 6.39
N ALA A 30 -16.79 5.18 7.60
CA ALA A 30 -17.50 6.16 8.43
C ALA A 30 -16.53 7.00 9.29
N HIS A 31 -15.26 6.60 9.37
CA HIS A 31 -14.25 7.34 10.11
C HIS A 31 -13.78 8.55 9.30
N ARG A 32 -14.33 9.73 9.65
CA ARG A 32 -14.06 10.99 8.93
C ARG A 32 -12.59 11.26 8.61
N PRO A 33 -11.64 11.11 9.54
CA PRO A 33 -10.22 11.31 9.22
C PRO A 33 -9.71 10.41 8.09
N VAL A 34 -10.12 9.13 8.05
CA VAL A 34 -9.78 8.21 6.95
C VAL A 34 -10.47 8.63 5.66
N LEU A 35 -11.73 9.02 5.74
CA LEU A 35 -12.48 9.48 4.56
C LEU A 35 -11.87 10.75 3.95
N ASP A 36 -11.47 11.71 4.80
CA ASP A 36 -10.85 12.95 4.36
C ASP A 36 -9.51 12.70 3.66
N GLU A 37 -8.68 11.80 4.20
CA GLU A 37 -7.43 11.35 3.58
C GLU A 37 -7.68 10.72 2.20
N PHE A 38 -8.64 9.78 2.12
CA PHE A 38 -9.05 9.17 0.85
C PHE A 38 -9.54 10.19 -0.18
N VAL A 39 -10.33 11.18 0.24
CA VAL A 39 -10.83 12.23 -0.66
C VAL A 39 -9.68 13.10 -1.18
N GLN A 40 -8.67 13.41 -0.36
CA GLN A 40 -7.52 14.17 -0.83
C GLN A 40 -6.68 13.39 -1.84
N GLU A 41 -6.41 12.11 -1.57
CA GLU A 41 -5.70 11.26 -2.53
C GLU A 41 -6.48 11.13 -3.85
N ALA A 42 -7.79 10.87 -3.77
CA ALA A 42 -8.65 10.77 -4.95
C ALA A 42 -8.64 12.05 -5.78
N ARG A 43 -8.60 13.23 -5.14
CA ARG A 43 -8.45 14.52 -5.84
C ARG A 43 -7.12 14.62 -6.57
N GLY A 44 -6.02 14.18 -5.95
CA GLY A 44 -4.70 14.15 -6.60
C GLY A 44 -4.71 13.28 -7.85
N TRP A 45 -5.28 12.08 -7.77
CA TRP A 45 -5.44 11.21 -8.93
C TRP A 45 -6.33 11.80 -10.02
N TRP A 46 -7.44 12.43 -9.63
CA TRP A 46 -8.32 13.10 -10.59
C TRP A 46 -7.57 14.18 -11.37
N GLN A 47 -6.79 15.03 -10.70
CA GLN A 47 -6.00 16.07 -11.36
C GLN A 47 -5.04 15.51 -12.40
N ILE A 48 -4.38 14.39 -12.09
CA ILE A 48 -3.47 13.70 -13.01
C ILE A 48 -4.24 13.16 -14.22
N ILE A 49 -5.37 12.50 -13.99
CA ILE A 49 -6.19 11.92 -15.06
C ILE A 49 -6.76 13.02 -15.96
N ASP A 50 -7.22 14.13 -15.39
CA ASP A 50 -7.81 15.23 -16.17
C ASP A 50 -6.81 15.93 -17.09
N ALA A 51 -5.53 15.92 -16.71
CA ALA A 51 -4.44 16.45 -17.52
C ALA A 51 -4.11 15.55 -18.74
N LEU A 52 -4.62 14.32 -18.80
CA LEU A 52 -4.36 13.40 -19.91
C LEU A 52 -5.16 13.79 -21.17
N PRO A 53 -4.60 13.51 -22.38
CA PRO A 53 -5.35 13.58 -23.63
C PRO A 53 -6.66 12.79 -23.58
N ALA A 54 -7.68 13.24 -24.34
CA ALA A 54 -9.00 12.61 -24.34
C ALA A 54 -8.95 11.12 -24.77
N GLU A 55 -8.10 10.78 -25.73
CA GLU A 55 -7.89 9.41 -26.20
C GLU A 55 -7.29 8.52 -25.10
N ASP A 56 -6.31 9.05 -24.35
CA ASP A 56 -5.69 8.35 -23.23
C ASP A 56 -6.65 8.13 -22.07
N ARG A 57 -7.50 9.13 -21.77
CA ARG A 57 -8.57 8.99 -20.77
C ARG A 57 -9.58 7.92 -21.16
N GLN A 58 -9.98 7.87 -22.44
CA GLN A 58 -10.92 6.86 -22.94
C GLN A 58 -10.33 5.45 -22.84
N ARG A 59 -9.07 5.27 -23.24
CA ARG A 59 -8.37 3.99 -23.09
C ARG A 59 -8.27 3.57 -21.62
N LEU A 60 -7.83 4.49 -20.75
CA LEU A 60 -7.74 4.24 -19.31
C LEU A 60 -9.09 3.83 -18.72
N ALA A 61 -10.18 4.49 -19.12
CA ALA A 61 -11.53 4.16 -18.66
C ALA A 61 -11.97 2.75 -19.12
N ALA A 62 -11.68 2.37 -20.36
CA ALA A 62 -11.99 1.04 -20.88
C ALA A 62 -11.22 -0.06 -20.14
N ASP A 63 -9.92 0.15 -19.92
CA ASP A 63 -9.08 -0.79 -19.18
C ASP A 63 -9.51 -0.90 -17.71
N ALA A 64 -9.84 0.24 -17.08
CA ALA A 64 -10.35 0.27 -15.71
C ALA A 64 -11.68 -0.48 -15.59
N TRP A 65 -12.59 -0.33 -16.56
CA TRP A 65 -13.88 -1.02 -16.56
C TRP A 65 -13.71 -2.53 -16.67
N SER A 66 -12.90 -3.00 -17.62
CA SER A 66 -12.58 -4.42 -17.78
C SER A 66 -11.94 -5.02 -16.52
N SER A 67 -11.01 -4.28 -15.90
CA SER A 67 -10.38 -4.69 -14.65
C SER A 67 -11.37 -4.74 -13.50
N LEU A 68 -12.32 -3.80 -13.43
CA LEU A 68 -13.37 -3.78 -12.41
C LEU A 68 -14.29 -4.99 -12.56
N GLU A 69 -14.76 -5.30 -13.77
CA GLU A 69 -15.60 -6.47 -14.04
C GLU A 69 -14.92 -7.75 -13.57
N ARG A 70 -13.65 -7.95 -13.95
CA ARG A 70 -12.86 -9.10 -13.50
C ARG A 70 -12.76 -9.18 -11.97
N GLN A 71 -12.47 -8.07 -11.31
CA GLN A 71 -12.34 -8.05 -9.83
C GLN A 71 -13.67 -8.34 -9.14
N VAL A 72 -14.79 -7.87 -9.69
CA VAL A 72 -16.13 -8.17 -9.17
C VAL A 72 -16.45 -9.65 -9.31
N ASP A 73 -16.13 -10.24 -10.46
CA ASP A 73 -16.32 -11.69 -10.68
C ASP A 73 -15.43 -12.52 -9.74
N GLU A 74 -14.16 -12.12 -9.57
CA GLU A 74 -13.25 -12.75 -8.61
C GLU A 74 -13.81 -12.70 -7.18
N LEU A 75 -14.27 -11.53 -6.73
CA LEU A 75 -14.89 -11.34 -5.41
C LEU A 75 -16.17 -12.17 -5.26
N ALA A 76 -16.98 -12.31 -6.30
CA ALA A 76 -18.20 -13.11 -6.27
C ALA A 76 -17.92 -14.61 -6.08
N THR A 77 -16.73 -15.06 -6.51
CA THR A 77 -16.28 -16.45 -6.37
C THR A 77 -15.30 -16.67 -5.22
N LEU A 78 -14.95 -15.61 -4.48
CA LEU A 78 -13.93 -15.66 -3.44
C LEU A 78 -14.43 -16.47 -2.24
N ASP A 79 -13.69 -17.53 -1.90
CA ASP A 79 -13.83 -18.18 -0.60
C ASP A 79 -13.13 -17.33 0.46
N VAL A 80 -13.91 -16.81 1.39
CA VAL A 80 -13.43 -15.89 2.43
C VAL A 80 -12.48 -16.59 3.38
N ASP A 81 -12.69 -17.88 3.68
CA ASP A 81 -11.87 -18.61 4.64
C ASP A 81 -10.48 -18.90 4.03
N ASP A 82 -10.42 -19.30 2.76
CA ASP A 82 -9.15 -19.47 2.04
C ASP A 82 -8.43 -18.12 1.85
N ALA A 83 -9.15 -17.06 1.49
CA ALA A 83 -8.55 -15.73 1.31
C ALA A 83 -7.96 -15.17 2.62
N VAL A 84 -8.61 -15.45 3.76
CA VAL A 84 -8.09 -15.10 5.08
C VAL A 84 -6.84 -15.91 5.41
N ALA A 85 -6.81 -17.20 5.11
CA ALA A 85 -5.64 -18.06 5.32
C ALA A 85 -4.42 -17.57 4.51
N ASP A 86 -4.61 -17.22 3.24
CA ASP A 86 -3.56 -16.66 2.37
C ASP A 86 -3.01 -15.33 2.91
N LEU A 87 -3.90 -14.46 3.40
CA LEU A 87 -3.51 -13.18 4.01
C LEU A 87 -2.75 -13.37 5.32
N GLU A 88 -3.12 -14.36 6.13
CA GLU A 88 -2.40 -14.70 7.35
C GLU A 88 -1.00 -15.27 7.04
N GLU A 89 -0.87 -16.10 6.01
CA GLU A 89 0.42 -16.61 5.54
C GLU A 89 1.34 -15.47 5.06
N LEU A 90 0.82 -14.56 4.22
CA LEU A 90 1.56 -13.39 3.75
C LEU A 90 1.95 -12.45 4.91
N ALA A 91 1.08 -12.29 5.90
CA ALA A 91 1.38 -11.50 7.09
C ALA A 91 2.43 -12.18 7.98
N ALA A 92 2.48 -13.50 8.03
CA ALA A 92 3.51 -14.27 8.72
C ALA A 92 4.87 -14.15 8.01
N LEU A 93 4.90 -14.19 6.67
CA LEU A 93 6.12 -13.97 5.88
C LEU A 93 6.71 -12.57 6.09
N ARG A 94 5.86 -11.54 6.19
CA ARG A 94 6.32 -10.17 6.48
C ARG A 94 6.85 -9.99 7.92
N GLN A 95 6.42 -10.84 8.84
CA GLN A 95 6.88 -10.84 10.25
C GLN A 95 8.04 -11.80 10.50
N ALA A 96 8.43 -12.60 9.50
CA ALA A 96 9.59 -13.46 9.60
C ALA A 96 10.83 -12.57 9.83
N PRO A 97 11.61 -12.80 10.91
CA PRO A 97 12.85 -12.08 11.12
C PRO A 97 13.74 -12.30 9.88
N ALA A 98 14.34 -11.23 9.38
CA ALA A 98 15.32 -11.33 8.31
C ALA A 98 16.31 -12.45 8.66
N PRO A 99 16.62 -13.37 7.73
CA PRO A 99 17.58 -14.42 8.00
C PRO A 99 18.86 -13.76 8.50
N PRO A 100 19.49 -14.28 9.58
CA PRO A 100 20.63 -13.61 10.19
C PRO A 100 21.68 -13.37 9.11
N GLU A 101 21.99 -12.09 8.88
CA GLU A 101 23.09 -11.69 8.03
C GLU A 101 24.33 -12.43 8.53
N ARG A 102 24.82 -13.36 7.71
CA ARG A 102 26.16 -13.91 7.91
C ARG A 102 27.10 -12.73 7.77
N ARG A 103 27.57 -12.21 8.90
CA ARG A 103 28.68 -11.25 8.95
C ARG A 103 29.80 -11.80 8.05
N PRO A 104 30.21 -11.07 7.00
CA PRO A 104 31.53 -11.28 6.45
C PRO A 104 32.49 -10.98 7.59
N ARG A 105 33.35 -11.94 7.88
CA ARG A 105 34.47 -11.80 8.79
C ARG A 105 35.37 -10.70 8.21
N ASP A 106 35.77 -9.76 9.05
CA ASP A 106 36.74 -8.72 8.74
C ASP A 106 37.94 -9.32 7.99
N ASP A 107 38.28 -8.71 6.86
CA ASP A 107 39.66 -8.52 6.36
C ASP A 107 39.60 -7.45 5.24
N ASP A 108 40.02 -6.25 5.64
CA ASP A 108 40.81 -5.25 4.91
C ASP A 108 40.40 -4.65 3.54
N GLU A 109 40.74 -3.35 3.44
CA GLU A 109 40.95 -2.51 2.24
C GLU A 109 39.76 -1.68 1.72
N ASP A 110 39.76 -0.42 2.19
CA ASP A 110 39.68 0.82 1.40
C ASP A 110 38.72 0.86 0.20
N ASP A 111 37.64 1.64 0.32
CA ASP A 111 37.37 2.66 -0.70
C ASP A 111 36.46 3.78 -0.17
N ASP A 112 36.97 4.99 -0.34
CA ASP A 112 36.51 6.27 0.18
C ASP A 112 35.35 6.81 -0.67
N TRP A 113 34.10 6.52 -0.27
CA TRP A 113 32.89 7.02 -0.93
C TRP A 113 32.45 8.42 -0.47
N SER A 114 33.34 9.18 0.17
CA SER A 114 33.01 10.47 0.80
C SER A 114 32.79 11.64 -0.17
N ASP A 115 33.16 11.54 -1.45
CA ASP A 115 33.41 12.73 -2.27
C ASP A 115 32.55 12.88 -3.54
N ARG A 116 31.21 12.72 -3.43
CA ARG A 116 30.30 13.21 -4.48
C ARG A 116 29.10 13.95 -3.92
N SER A 117 29.33 15.22 -3.56
CA SER A 117 28.29 16.25 -3.46
C SER A 117 27.92 16.82 -4.84
N TYR A 118 26.61 16.78 -5.13
CA TYR A 118 25.76 17.74 -5.86
C TYR A 118 26.35 18.64 -6.97
N MET A 119 25.86 18.47 -8.21
CA MET A 119 25.14 19.47 -9.03
C MET A 119 25.20 19.16 -10.55
N GLU A 120 24.04 19.32 -11.21
CA GLU A 120 23.67 19.44 -12.65
C GLU A 120 24.64 20.25 -13.57
N PRO A 121 24.37 20.50 -14.89
CA PRO A 121 23.41 19.93 -15.87
C PRO A 121 24.05 19.62 -17.26
N LEU A 122 23.29 18.96 -18.16
CA LEU A 122 22.94 19.38 -19.54
C LEU A 122 22.24 18.24 -20.30
#